data_AF-A0A920PAG6-F1
#
_entry.id   AF-A0A920PAG6-F1
#
_cell.length_a   1.000
_cell.length_b   1.000
_cell.length_c   1.000
_cell.angle_alpha   90.00
_cell.angle_beta   90.00
_cell.angle_gamma   90.00
#
_symmetry.space_group_name_H-M   'P 1'
#
loop_
_entity.id
_entity.type
_entity.pdbx_description
1 polymer ?
#
loop_
_entity_poly.entity_id
_entity_poly.type
_entity_poly.pdbx_seq_one_letter_code
_entity_poly.pdbx_strand_id
1 'polypeptide(L)'
;MRASDLYEEMKEQASIQEVQDKLMFIFSQPKYLENRKQALREGLKKPEAEKDPKLKLMLLKDLGNVFFMSSDWDEAVEVAKETIALHEKSEDKVALGGAYGNLGKYFNGEARI
;
A
#
# COMPACT_ATOMS: atom_id res chain seq x y z
N MET A 1 5.93 17.76 11.45
CA MET A 1 6.97 17.40 10.47
C MET A 1 6.39 16.31 9.57
N ARG A 2 6.21 16.58 8.28
CA ARG A 2 5.73 15.58 7.32
C ARG A 2 6.89 14.66 6.93
N ALA A 3 6.61 13.44 6.49
CA ALA A 3 7.66 12.51 6.00
C ALA A 3 8.48 13.11 4.84
N SER A 4 7.87 14.02 4.05
CA SER A 4 8.55 14.83 3.03
C SER A 4 9.59 15.79 3.61
N ASP A 5 9.29 16.41 4.74
CA ASP A 5 10.15 17.41 5.36
C ASP A 5 11.37 16.73 6.01
N LEU A 6 11.14 15.55 6.61
CA LEU A 6 12.21 14.71 7.14
C LEU A 6 13.12 14.15 6.04
N TYR A 7 12.57 13.83 4.87
CA TYR A 7 13.34 13.37 3.71
C TYR A 7 14.32 14.45 3.21
N GLU A 8 13.88 15.70 3.12
CA GLU A 8 14.74 16.81 2.68
C GLU A 8 15.83 17.14 3.73
N GLU A 9 15.50 17.19 5.03
CA GLU A 9 16.50 17.41 6.09
C GLU A 9 17.56 16.30 6.15
N MET A 10 17.18 15.05 5.89
CA MET A 10 18.10 13.93 5.97
C MET A 10 19.00 13.79 4.73
N LYS A 11 18.56 14.27 3.57
CA LYS A 11 19.32 14.20 2.31
C LYS A 11 20.59 15.06 2.33
N GLU A 12 20.61 16.12 3.13
CA GLU A 12 21.77 17.02 3.22
C GLU A 12 22.91 16.52 4.12
N GLN A 13 22.67 15.54 5.02
CA GLN A 13 23.68 15.05 5.97
C GLN A 13 23.94 13.53 5.95
N ALA A 14 23.02 12.71 5.44
CA ALA A 14 23.10 11.25 5.52
C ALA A 14 23.35 10.59 4.16
N SER A 15 24.02 9.42 4.18
CA SER A 15 24.12 8.57 2.99
C SER A 15 22.72 8.06 2.58
N ILE A 16 22.51 7.77 1.29
CA ILE A 16 21.22 7.26 0.77
C ILE A 16 20.73 6.04 1.57
N GLN A 17 21.63 5.14 1.98
CA GLN A 17 21.29 3.97 2.77
C GLN A 17 20.73 4.34 4.14
N GLU A 18 21.39 5.28 4.84
CA GLU A 18 20.92 5.73 6.15
C GLU A 18 19.54 6.41 6.05
N VAL A 19 19.28 7.12 4.95
CA VAL A 19 17.95 7.68 4.70
C VAL A 19 16.92 6.57 4.52
N GLN A 20 17.24 5.55 3.74
CA GLN A 20 16.36 4.40 3.52
C GLN A 20 16.07 3.64 4.82
N ASP A 21 17.07 3.43 5.66
CA ASP A 21 16.92 2.69 6.92
C ASP A 21 16.00 3.42 7.89
N LYS A 22 16.17 4.74 8.07
CA LYS A 22 15.27 5.50 8.95
C LYS A 22 13.85 5.60 8.37
N LEU A 23 13.69 5.71 7.05
CA LEU A 23 12.37 5.66 6.42
C LEU A 23 11.69 4.32 6.67
N MET A 24 12.40 3.20 6.48
CA MET A 24 11.89 1.86 6.77
C MET A 24 11.51 1.69 8.24
N PHE A 25 12.32 2.22 9.16
CA PHE A 25 12.01 2.24 10.58
C PHE A 25 10.73 3.01 10.88
N ILE A 26 10.55 4.21 10.30
CA ILE A 26 9.35 5.03 10.49
C ILE A 26 8.11 4.36 9.90
N PHE A 27 8.22 3.81 8.70
CA PHE A 27 7.09 3.18 8.00
C PHE A 27 6.65 1.85 8.63
N SER A 28 7.55 1.15 9.32
CA SER A 28 7.21 -0.05 10.08
C SER A 28 6.61 0.24 11.47
N GLN A 29 6.57 1.51 11.92
CA GLN A 29 5.96 1.83 13.21
C GLN A 29 4.45 1.56 13.17
N PRO A 30 3.86 0.86 14.17
CA PRO A 30 2.43 0.59 14.19
C PRO A 30 1.57 1.84 14.03
N LYS A 31 1.91 2.93 14.73
CA LYS A 31 1.19 4.20 14.64
C LYS A 31 1.23 4.80 13.23
N TYR A 32 2.33 4.65 12.50
CA TYR A 32 2.42 5.11 11.11
C TYR A 32 1.50 4.29 10.22
N LEU A 33 1.56 2.95 10.35
CA LEU A 33 0.72 2.04 9.56
C LEU A 33 -0.77 2.31 9.81
N GLU A 34 -1.20 2.46 11.07
CA GLU A 34 -2.60 2.79 11.39
C GLU A 34 -3.06 4.12 10.79
N ASN A 35 -2.26 5.18 10.94
CA ASN A 35 -2.58 6.46 10.34
C ASN A 35 -2.64 6.38 8.80
N ARG A 36 -1.76 5.58 8.19
CA ARG A 36 -1.75 5.37 6.73
C ARG A 36 -2.99 4.59 6.28
N LYS A 37 -3.39 3.52 6.99
CA LYS A 37 -4.64 2.78 6.73
C LYS A 37 -5.84 3.73 6.76
N GLN A 38 -5.94 4.57 7.79
CA GLN A 38 -7.04 5.52 7.92
C GLN A 38 -7.06 6.51 6.75
N ALA A 39 -5.93 7.14 6.44
CA ALA A 39 -5.85 8.13 5.36
C ALA A 39 -6.22 7.52 3.99
N LEU A 40 -5.79 6.29 3.71
CA LEU A 40 -6.11 5.58 2.48
C LEU A 40 -7.59 5.21 2.42
N ARG A 41 -8.17 4.71 3.51
CA ARG A 41 -9.62 4.42 3.61
C ARG A 41 -10.46 5.68 3.43
N GLU A 42 -10.05 6.80 3.99
CA GLU A 42 -10.72 8.10 3.77
C GLU A 42 -10.60 8.54 2.31
N GLY A 43 -9.42 8.39 1.70
CA GLY A 43 -9.20 8.67 0.28
C GLY A 43 -10.11 7.86 -0.64
N LEU A 44 -10.28 6.56 -0.37
CA LEU A 44 -11.13 5.66 -1.15
C LEU A 44 -12.63 6.01 -1.06
N LYS A 45 -13.06 6.68 0.01
CA LYS A 45 -14.47 7.15 0.18
C LYS A 45 -14.76 8.45 -0.57
N LYS A 46 -13.74 9.11 -1.11
CA LYS A 46 -13.92 10.39 -1.80
C LYS A 46 -14.50 10.18 -3.20
N PRO A 47 -15.39 11.06 -3.69
CA PRO A 47 -15.98 10.94 -5.03
C PRO A 47 -14.95 10.89 -6.17
N GLU A 48 -13.77 11.48 -5.98
CA GLU A 48 -12.68 11.45 -6.93
C GLU A 48 -12.15 10.03 -7.15
N ALA A 49 -12.06 9.23 -6.09
CA ALA A 49 -11.62 7.83 -6.18
C ALA A 49 -12.68 6.97 -6.91
N GLU A 50 -13.96 7.29 -6.80
CA GLU A 50 -15.00 6.56 -7.55
C GLU A 50 -14.98 6.87 -9.04
N LYS A 51 -14.64 8.12 -9.42
CA LYS A 51 -14.66 8.60 -10.80
C LYS A 51 -13.36 8.32 -11.56
N ASP A 52 -12.26 8.08 -10.85
CA ASP A 52 -10.95 7.79 -11.44
C ASP A 52 -10.47 6.39 -11.06
N PRO A 53 -10.65 5.39 -11.95
CA PRO A 53 -10.18 4.04 -11.73
C PRO A 53 -8.68 3.94 -11.45
N LYS A 54 -7.85 4.83 -12.04
CA LYS A 54 -6.40 4.81 -11.82
C LYS A 54 -6.07 5.28 -10.40
N LEU A 55 -6.71 6.35 -9.94
CA LEU A 55 -6.58 6.80 -8.55
C LEU A 55 -7.05 5.73 -7.58
N LYS A 56 -8.19 5.09 -7.86
CA LYS A 56 -8.72 4.00 -7.03
C LYS A 56 -7.72 2.85 -6.92
N LEU A 57 -7.19 2.38 -8.04
CA LEU A 57 -6.19 1.31 -8.09
C LEU A 57 -4.90 1.67 -7.34
N MET A 58 -4.46 2.94 -7.44
CA MET A 58 -3.31 3.43 -6.69
C MET A 58 -3.54 3.36 -5.18
N LEU A 59 -4.70 3.85 -4.71
CA LEU A 59 -5.07 3.83 -3.29
C LEU A 59 -5.23 2.39 -2.76
N LEU A 60 -5.84 1.50 -3.54
CA LEU A 60 -5.99 0.09 -3.19
C LEU A 60 -4.63 -0.61 -3.10
N LYS A 61 -3.74 -0.39 -4.06
CA LYS A 61 -2.38 -0.93 -4.03
C LYS A 61 -1.63 -0.51 -2.76
N ASP A 62 -1.68 0.78 -2.43
CA ASP A 62 -1.04 1.31 -1.22
C ASP A 62 -1.66 0.71 0.04
N LEU A 63 -2.98 0.53 0.08
CA LEU A 63 -3.69 -0.04 1.21
C LEU A 63 -3.31 -1.52 1.41
N GLY A 64 -3.24 -2.30 0.35
CA GLY A 64 -2.80 -3.70 0.38
C GLY A 64 -1.37 -3.85 0.90
N ASN A 65 -0.46 -2.94 0.51
CA ASN A 65 0.91 -2.92 1.04
C ASN A 65 0.95 -2.63 2.55
N VAL A 66 0.12 -1.71 3.02
CA VAL A 66 0.07 -1.35 4.45
C VAL A 66 -0.52 -2.48 5.28
N PHE A 67 -1.55 -3.17 4.79
CA PHE A 67 -2.07 -4.38 5.41
C PHE A 67 -1.01 -5.49 5.46
N PHE A 68 -0.29 -5.71 4.36
CA PHE A 68 0.84 -6.64 4.33
C PHE A 68 1.91 -6.31 5.38
N MET A 69 2.31 -5.04 5.48
CA MET A 69 3.30 -4.59 6.48
C MET A 69 2.80 -4.73 7.93
N SER A 70 1.48 -4.69 8.13
CA SER A 70 0.85 -4.87 9.44
C SER A 70 0.56 -6.34 9.77
N SER A 71 0.79 -7.27 8.83
CA SER A 71 0.35 -8.67 8.90
C SER A 71 -1.17 -8.85 8.98
N ASP A 72 -1.93 -7.87 8.49
CA ASP A 72 -3.39 -7.92 8.37
C ASP A 72 -3.77 -8.65 7.06
N TRP A 73 -3.56 -9.96 7.03
CA TRP A 73 -3.62 -10.73 5.77
C TRP A 73 -5.02 -10.79 5.17
N ASP A 74 -6.06 -10.93 6.01
CA ASP A 74 -7.45 -11.01 5.57
C ASP A 74 -7.86 -9.75 4.82
N GLU A 75 -7.54 -8.58 5.37
CA GLU A 75 -7.82 -7.30 4.73
C GLU A 75 -6.99 -7.09 3.45
N ALA A 76 -5.73 -7.56 3.43
CA ALA A 76 -4.91 -7.52 2.24
C ALA A 76 -5.51 -8.38 1.10
N VAL A 77 -6.06 -9.54 1.44
CA VAL A 77 -6.76 -10.44 0.50
C VAL A 77 -8.00 -9.76 -0.08
N GLU A 78 -8.82 -9.11 0.74
CA GLU A 78 -10.02 -8.40 0.26
C GLU A 78 -9.66 -7.25 -0.69
N VAL A 79 -8.62 -6.47 -0.38
CA VAL A 79 -8.12 -5.42 -1.26
C VAL A 79 -7.58 -5.98 -2.58
N ALA A 80 -6.89 -7.13 -2.54
CA ALA A 80 -6.41 -7.79 -3.75
C ALA A 80 -7.56 -8.27 -4.64
N LYS A 81 -8.63 -8.83 -4.06
CA LYS A 81 -9.84 -9.24 -4.80
C LYS A 81 -10.51 -8.04 -5.48
N GLU A 82 -10.65 -6.91 -4.76
CA GLU A 82 -11.20 -5.69 -5.36
C GLU A 82 -10.34 -5.19 -6.53
N THR A 83 -9.02 -5.20 -6.37
CA THR A 83 -8.06 -4.79 -7.41
C THR A 83 -8.14 -5.69 -8.65
N ILE A 84 -8.28 -7.01 -8.45
CA ILE A 84 -8.48 -7.97 -9.55
C ILE A 84 -9.76 -7.64 -10.31
N ALA A 85 -10.89 -7.47 -9.61
CA ALA A 85 -12.19 -7.16 -10.23
C ALA A 85 -12.19 -5.84 -11.03
N LEU A 86 -11.35 -4.87 -10.64
CA LEU A 86 -11.15 -3.64 -11.41
C LEU A 86 -10.31 -3.88 -12.68
N HIS A 87 -9.24 -4.67 -12.60
CA HIS A 87 -8.39 -4.97 -13.76
C HIS A 87 -9.03 -5.93 -14.75
N GLU A 88 -9.92 -6.82 -14.31
CA GLU A 88 -10.71 -7.68 -15.20
C GLU A 88 -11.58 -6.86 -16.16
N LYS A 89 -12.10 -5.71 -15.69
CA LYS A 89 -12.87 -4.79 -16.52
C LYS A 89 -12.03 -4.00 -17.52
N SER A 90 -10.72 -3.89 -17.29
CA SER A 90 -9.81 -3.12 -18.14
C SER A 90 -9.00 -3.97 -19.13
N GLU A 91 -9.16 -5.29 -19.09
CA GLU A 91 -8.40 -6.28 -19.90
C GLU A 91 -6.86 -6.15 -19.79
N ASP A 92 -6.37 -5.49 -18.73
CA ASP A 92 -4.93 -5.28 -18.51
C ASP A 92 -4.32 -6.53 -17.88
N LYS A 93 -3.86 -7.45 -18.73
CA LYS A 93 -3.29 -8.74 -18.32
C LYS A 93 -2.03 -8.59 -17.46
N VAL A 94 -1.25 -7.54 -17.67
CA VAL A 94 -0.02 -7.30 -16.89
C VAL A 94 -0.41 -6.90 -15.47
N ALA A 95 -1.36 -5.98 -15.35
CA ALA A 95 -1.84 -5.53 -14.05
C ALA A 95 -2.57 -6.66 -13.30
N LEU A 96 -3.36 -7.49 -13.99
CA LEU A 96 -3.94 -8.71 -13.43
C LEU A 96 -2.89 -9.66 -12.87
N GLY A 97 -1.83 -9.94 -13.64
CA GLY A 97 -0.72 -10.79 -13.17
C GLY A 97 -0.08 -10.26 -11.88
N GLY A 98 0.12 -8.94 -11.79
CA GLY A 98 0.59 -8.29 -10.57
C GLY A 98 -0.37 -8.45 -9.39
N ALA A 99 -1.67 -8.26 -9.62
CA ALA A 99 -2.69 -8.41 -8.58
C ALA A 99 -2.81 -9.85 -8.06
N TYR A 100 -2.79 -10.85 -8.94
CA TYR A 100 -2.73 -12.26 -8.56
C TYR A 100 -1.44 -12.61 -7.81
N GLY A 101 -0.30 -12.04 -8.21
CA GLY A 101 0.96 -12.20 -7.49
C GLY A 101 0.91 -11.67 -6.06
N ASN A 102 0.24 -10.53 -5.84
CA ASN A 102 0.02 -10.00 -4.50
C ASN A 102 -0.93 -10.88 -3.69
N LEU A 103 -2.03 -11.35 -4.27
CA LEU A 103 -2.96 -12.27 -3.61
C LEU A 103 -2.25 -13.55 -3.13
N GLY A 104 -1.39 -14.15 -3.96
CA GLY A 104 -0.61 -15.32 -3.57
C GLY A 104 0.39 -15.04 -2.43
N LYS A 105 1.00 -13.84 -2.39
CA LYS A 105 1.84 -13.43 -1.26
C LYS A 105 1.04 -13.32 0.03
N TYR A 106 -0.19 -12.80 -0.04
CA TYR A 106 -1.05 -12.59 1.13
C TYR A 106 -1.53 -13.91 1.72
N PHE A 107 -1.99 -14.86 0.89
CA PHE A 107 -2.33 -16.21 1.35
C PHE A 107 -1.14 -16.96 1.97
N ASN A 108 0.07 -16.80 1.42
CA ASN A 108 1.27 -17.41 2.01
C ASN A 108 1.67 -16.73 3.34
N GLY A 109 1.35 -15.45 3.52
CA GLY A 109 1.50 -14.76 4.81
C GLY A 109 0.55 -15.31 5.86
N GLU A 110 -0.73 -15.47 5.50
CA GLU A 110 -1.80 -16.03 6.33
C GLU A 110 -1.48 -17.47 6.79
N ALA A 111 -0.96 -18.31 5.89
CA ALA A 111 -0.68 -19.73 6.19
C ALA A 111 0.54 -19.98 7.11
N ARG A 112 1.28 -18.95 7.51
CA ARG A 112 2.51 -19.06 8.33
C ARG A 112 2.28 -18.89 9.83
N ILE A 113 1.03 -18.77 10.27
CA ILE A 113 0.60 -18.54 11.65
C ILE A 113 -0.15 -19.78 12.17
#